data_AF-A0A5E4JL24-F1
#
_entry.id   AF-A0A5E4JL24-F1
#
_cell.length_a   1.000
_cell.length_b   1.000
_cell.length_c   1.000
_cell.angle_alpha   90.00
_cell.angle_beta   90.00
_cell.angle_gamma   90.00
#
_symmetry.space_group_name_H-M   'P 1'
#
loop_
_entity.id
_entity.type
_entity.pdbx_description
1 polymer ?
#
loop_
_entity_poly.entity_id
_entity_poly.type
_entity_poly.pdbx_seq_one_letter_code
_entity_poly.pdbx_strand_id
1 'polypeptide(L)'
;MTTNKEKLKGKMMKKIKKMIETIVISMKARRINPLEAVRQIEAAIGGITAVNYRKGLTIQNHTRRESIDTRGLSKKESKMVDELATLAYLQAQRNGSRTPGEVHLDHGLSSKHYAKQFKEYAGGLVEKYATP
;
A
#
# COMPACT_ATOMS: atom_id res chain seq x y z
N MET A 1 -22.89 -20.27 19.04
CA MET A 1 -22.38 -21.11 17.92
C MET A 1 -22.04 -20.17 16.76
N THR A 2 -20.77 -20.06 16.35
CA THR A 2 -20.41 -19.26 15.16
C THR A 2 -20.90 -19.95 13.89
N THR A 3 -21.59 -19.21 13.03
CA THR A 3 -22.19 -19.72 11.80
C THR A 3 -21.10 -20.12 10.79
N ASN A 4 -21.43 -21.05 9.88
CA ASN A 4 -20.48 -21.51 8.86
C ASN A 4 -19.98 -20.35 7.96
N LYS A 5 -20.84 -19.35 7.72
CA LYS A 5 -20.51 -18.11 6.99
C LYS A 5 -19.44 -17.27 7.71
N GLU A 6 -19.51 -17.13 9.03
CA GLU A 6 -18.51 -16.37 9.82
C GLU A 6 -17.15 -17.07 9.83
N LYS A 7 -17.13 -18.41 9.91
CA LYS A 7 -15.89 -19.20 9.82
C LYS A 7 -15.22 -19.04 8.45
N LEU A 8 -16.01 -19.06 7.36
CA LEU A 8 -15.52 -18.84 6.00
C LEU A 8 -14.95 -17.43 5.82
N LYS A 9 -15.68 -16.40 6.30
CA LYS A 9 -15.21 -15.00 6.27
C LYS A 9 -13.89 -14.83 7.02
N GLY A 10 -13.77 -15.40 8.22
CA GLY A 10 -12.53 -15.37 9.00
C GLY A 10 -11.34 -16.05 8.32
N LYS A 11 -11.55 -17.23 7.69
CA LYS A 11 -10.50 -17.90 6.91
C LYS A 11 -10.05 -17.08 5.71
N MET A 12 -11.00 -16.50 4.98
CA MET A 12 -10.71 -15.64 3.83
C MET A 12 -9.93 -14.38 4.22
N MET A 13 -10.29 -13.73 5.35
CA MET A 13 -9.55 -12.58 5.87
C MET A 13 -8.10 -12.93 6.22
N LYS A 14 -7.87 -14.05 6.90
CA LYS A 14 -6.51 -14.54 7.19
C LYS A 14 -5.71 -14.82 5.91
N LYS A 15 -6.35 -15.36 4.88
CA LYS A 15 -5.71 -15.62 3.58
C LYS A 15 -5.25 -14.33 2.90
N ILE A 16 -6.12 -13.31 2.84
CA ILE A 16 -5.80 -12.02 2.21
C ILE A 16 -4.65 -11.32 2.95
N LYS A 17 -4.71 -11.28 4.28
CA LYS A 17 -3.63 -10.72 5.09
C LYS A 17 -2.29 -11.39 4.78
N LYS A 18 -2.26 -12.73 4.74
CA LYS A 18 -1.05 -13.50 4.39
C LYS A 18 -0.57 -13.23 2.97
N MET A 19 -1.48 -13.02 2.02
CA MET A 19 -1.11 -12.63 0.64
C MET A 19 -0.41 -11.28 0.63
N ILE A 20 -0.96 -10.25 1.30
CA ILE A 20 -0.36 -8.92 1.38
C ILE A 20 1.02 -8.97 2.04
N GLU A 21 1.16 -9.70 3.14
CA GLU A 21 2.45 -9.92 3.79
C GLU A 21 3.47 -10.55 2.83
N THR A 22 3.04 -11.56 2.06
CA THR A 22 3.90 -12.24 1.08
C THR A 22 4.33 -11.31 -0.06
N ILE A 23 3.44 -10.44 -0.54
CA ILE A 23 3.73 -9.43 -1.56
C ILE A 23 4.77 -8.45 -1.04
N VAL A 24 4.56 -7.91 0.17
CA VAL A 24 5.49 -6.96 0.79
C VAL A 24 6.86 -7.60 1.06
N ILE A 25 6.90 -8.86 1.52
CA ILE A 25 8.15 -9.61 1.67
C ILE A 25 8.86 -9.76 0.32
N SER A 26 8.13 -10.12 -0.74
CA SER A 26 8.71 -10.30 -2.09
C SER A 26 9.26 -8.98 -2.65
N MET A 27 8.56 -7.87 -2.39
CA MET A 27 9.01 -6.52 -2.73
C MET A 27 10.30 -6.15 -1.98
N LYS A 28 10.33 -6.38 -0.66
CA LYS A 28 11.52 -6.12 0.16
C LYS A 28 12.72 -6.99 -0.25
N ALA A 29 12.45 -8.21 -0.68
CA ALA A 29 13.44 -9.11 -1.27
C ALA A 29 13.80 -8.76 -2.73
N ARG A 30 13.26 -7.67 -3.30
CA ARG A 30 13.47 -7.18 -4.67
C ARG A 30 13.09 -8.17 -5.77
N ARG A 31 12.21 -9.12 -5.45
CA ARG A 31 11.64 -10.06 -6.43
C ARG A 31 10.55 -9.41 -7.29
N ILE A 32 9.91 -8.38 -6.75
CA ILE A 32 8.96 -7.51 -7.45
C ILE A 32 9.28 -6.06 -7.09
N ASN A 33 8.94 -5.14 -7.98
CA ASN A 33 9.07 -3.71 -7.70
C ASN A 33 7.82 -3.16 -6.96
N PRO A 34 7.89 -1.95 -6.36
CA PRO A 34 6.77 -1.35 -5.65
C PRO A 34 5.50 -1.17 -6.49
N LEU A 35 5.61 -0.85 -7.78
CA LEU A 35 4.43 -0.70 -8.65
C LEU A 35 3.68 -2.02 -8.83
N GLU A 36 4.43 -3.10 -9.05
CA GLU A 36 3.87 -4.45 -9.15
C GLU A 36 3.27 -4.91 -7.81
N ALA A 37 3.91 -4.58 -6.69
CA ALA A 37 3.34 -4.83 -5.37
C ALA A 37 1.99 -4.12 -5.17
N VAL A 38 1.84 -2.85 -5.62
CA VAL A 38 0.54 -2.15 -5.59
C VAL A 38 -0.51 -2.89 -6.40
N ARG A 39 -0.19 -3.33 -7.63
CA ARG A 39 -1.14 -4.08 -8.48
C ARG A 39 -1.60 -5.38 -7.84
N GLN A 40 -0.69 -6.11 -7.20
CA GLN A 40 -1.04 -7.36 -6.52
C GLN A 40 -1.86 -7.12 -5.25
N ILE A 41 -1.57 -6.06 -4.49
CA ILE A 41 -2.36 -5.68 -3.30
C ILE A 41 -3.75 -5.21 -3.71
N GLU A 42 -3.85 -4.37 -4.74
CA GLU A 42 -5.09 -3.91 -5.37
C GLU A 42 -6.01 -5.09 -5.71
N ALA A 43 -5.49 -6.08 -6.43
CA ALA A 43 -6.22 -7.29 -6.79
C ALA A 43 -6.62 -8.12 -5.55
N ALA A 44 -5.75 -8.20 -4.55
CA ALA A 44 -6.00 -9.00 -3.33
C ALA A 44 -7.10 -8.40 -2.44
N ILE A 45 -7.17 -7.08 -2.32
CA ILE A 45 -8.18 -6.41 -1.47
C ILE A 45 -9.46 -6.04 -2.23
N GLY A 46 -9.43 -6.03 -3.56
CA GLY A 46 -10.56 -5.66 -4.42
C GLY A 46 -10.69 -4.15 -4.59
N GLY A 47 -9.56 -3.49 -4.86
CA GLY A 47 -9.49 -2.05 -5.08
C GLY A 47 -8.99 -1.28 -3.86
N ILE A 48 -7.91 -0.51 -3.97
CA ILE A 48 -7.40 0.37 -2.92
C ILE A 48 -8.20 1.67 -2.97
N THR A 49 -8.80 2.07 -1.85
CA THR A 49 -9.50 3.37 -1.76
C THR A 49 -8.94 4.28 -0.69
N ALA A 50 -8.09 3.80 0.21
CA ALA A 50 -7.32 4.69 1.08
C ALA A 50 -6.00 4.08 1.55
N VAL A 51 -5.04 4.96 1.83
CA VAL A 51 -3.70 4.66 2.33
C VAL A 51 -3.35 5.65 3.42
N ASN A 52 -2.87 5.15 4.55
CA ASN A 52 -2.32 5.98 5.62
C ASN A 52 -0.90 5.53 5.93
N TYR A 53 0.04 6.48 5.92
CA TYR A 53 1.44 6.21 6.19
C TYR A 53 2.07 7.36 6.97
N ARG A 54 2.52 7.07 8.21
CA ARG A 54 3.22 8.02 9.09
C ARG A 54 4.07 7.32 10.17
N LYS A 55 3.48 6.35 10.87
CA LYS A 55 4.15 5.51 11.89
C LYS A 55 3.94 4.01 11.64
N GLY A 56 3.55 3.68 10.42
CA GLY A 56 3.00 2.41 10.02
C GLY A 56 2.19 2.58 8.75
N LEU A 57 2.19 1.56 7.90
CA LEU A 57 1.47 1.58 6.63
C LEU A 57 0.13 0.86 6.80
N THR A 58 -0.95 1.53 6.43
CA THR A 58 -2.26 0.92 6.30
C THR A 58 -2.76 1.11 4.87
N ILE A 59 -3.21 0.04 4.26
CA ILE A 59 -3.88 0.04 2.95
C ILE A 59 -5.28 -0.52 3.15
N GLN A 60 -6.29 0.13 2.56
CA GLN A 60 -7.68 -0.23 2.80
C GLN A 60 -8.58 0.04 1.61
N ASN A 61 -9.74 -0.60 1.66
CA ASN A 61 -10.90 -0.31 0.84
C ASN A 61 -12.15 -0.14 1.70
N HIS A 62 -13.33 0.00 1.09
CA HIS A 62 -14.59 0.19 1.82
C HIS A 62 -14.97 -0.95 2.77
N THR A 63 -14.37 -2.13 2.62
CA THR A 63 -14.74 -3.34 3.36
C THR A 63 -13.59 -3.92 4.19
N ARG A 64 -12.35 -3.47 3.96
CA ARG A 64 -11.14 -4.10 4.50
C ARG A 64 -10.09 -3.05 4.82
N ARG A 65 -9.38 -3.26 5.91
CA ARG A 65 -8.25 -2.45 6.34
C ARG A 65 -7.10 -3.37 6.73
N GLU A 66 -5.97 -3.20 6.08
CA GLU A 66 -4.80 -4.06 6.23
C GLU A 66 -3.61 -3.21 6.68
N SER A 67 -3.02 -3.60 7.81
CA SER A 67 -1.84 -2.95 8.36
C SER A 67 -0.60 -3.76 8.02
N ILE A 68 0.40 -3.08 7.48
CA ILE A 68 1.69 -3.63 7.10
C ILE A 68 2.69 -3.19 8.18
N ASP A 69 3.43 -4.15 8.75
CA ASP A 69 4.44 -3.86 9.76
C ASP A 69 5.66 -3.20 9.10
N THR A 70 6.00 -2.01 9.59
CA THR A 70 7.13 -1.20 9.12
C THR A 70 8.25 -1.07 10.16
N ARG A 71 8.17 -1.83 11.26
CA ARG A 71 9.21 -1.83 12.29
C ARG A 71 10.42 -2.64 11.86
N GLY A 72 11.61 -2.21 12.29
CA GLY A 72 12.86 -2.94 12.05
C GLY A 72 13.33 -2.98 10.59
N LEU A 73 12.75 -2.15 9.72
CA LEU A 73 13.15 -2.08 8.32
C LEU A 73 14.54 -1.45 8.17
N SER A 74 15.36 -2.02 7.29
CA SER A 74 16.58 -1.36 6.85
C SER A 74 16.26 -0.10 6.03
N LYS A 75 17.22 0.82 5.91
CA LYS A 75 17.05 2.06 5.10
C LYS A 75 16.57 1.78 3.66
N LYS A 76 17.04 0.68 3.06
CA LYS A 76 16.62 0.25 1.71
C LYS A 76 15.17 -0.22 1.69
N GLU A 77 14.75 -0.96 2.72
CA GLU A 77 13.36 -1.43 2.84
C GLU A 77 12.39 -0.30 3.17
N SER A 78 12.76 0.61 4.07
CA SER A 78 11.96 1.80 4.35
C SER A 78 11.71 2.60 3.08
N LYS A 79 12.74 2.81 2.25
CA LYS A 79 12.57 3.46 0.95
C LYS A 79 11.57 2.73 0.04
N MET A 80 11.62 1.40 -0.03
CA MET A 80 10.66 0.63 -0.83
C MET A 80 9.24 0.73 -0.27
N VAL A 81 9.08 0.82 1.05
CA VAL A 81 7.78 1.03 1.69
C VAL A 81 7.25 2.44 1.46
N ASP A 82 8.12 3.47 1.45
CA ASP A 82 7.77 4.84 1.07
C ASP A 82 7.24 4.90 -0.37
N GLU A 83 7.96 4.24 -1.30
CA GLU A 83 7.58 4.12 -2.70
C GLU A 83 6.25 3.37 -2.87
N LEU A 84 6.07 2.26 -2.14
CA LEU A 84 4.82 1.50 -2.10
C LEU A 84 3.65 2.35 -1.61
N ALA A 85 3.81 3.06 -0.49
CA ALA A 85 2.76 3.90 0.10
C ALA A 85 2.35 5.02 -0.85
N THR A 86 3.33 5.64 -1.52
CA THR A 86 3.11 6.70 -2.50
C THR A 86 2.32 6.19 -3.71
N LEU A 87 2.72 5.05 -4.28
CA LEU A 87 2.04 4.46 -5.43
C LEU A 87 0.65 3.94 -5.07
N ALA A 88 0.47 3.35 -3.89
CA ALA A 88 -0.83 2.91 -3.41
C ALA A 88 -1.79 4.09 -3.18
N TYR A 89 -1.28 5.23 -2.70
CA TYR A 89 -2.07 6.46 -2.58
C TYR A 89 -2.50 6.99 -3.95
N LEU A 90 -1.60 6.99 -4.93
CA LEU A 90 -1.95 7.36 -6.31
C LEU A 90 -3.00 6.39 -6.89
N GLN A 91 -2.89 5.10 -6.60
CA GLN A 91 -3.90 4.11 -6.98
C GLN A 91 -5.26 4.41 -6.34
N ALA A 92 -5.30 4.79 -5.06
CA ALA A 92 -6.53 5.22 -4.40
C ALA A 92 -7.19 6.41 -5.09
N GLN A 93 -6.39 7.38 -5.55
CA GLN A 93 -6.88 8.52 -6.32
C GLN A 93 -7.42 8.11 -7.69
N ARG A 94 -6.73 7.20 -8.40
CA ARG A 94 -7.17 6.66 -9.69
C ARG A 94 -8.48 5.88 -9.59
N ASN A 95 -8.70 5.19 -8.47
CA ASN A 95 -9.95 4.51 -8.17
C ASN A 95 -11.09 5.48 -7.78
N GLY A 96 -10.88 6.79 -7.88
CA GLY A 96 -11.91 7.80 -7.63
C GLY A 96 -12.19 8.05 -6.14
N SER A 97 -11.28 7.65 -5.24
CA SER A 97 -11.45 7.93 -3.82
C SER A 97 -11.44 9.43 -3.54
N ARG A 98 -12.51 9.94 -2.94
CA ARG A 98 -12.59 11.32 -2.45
C ARG A 98 -11.71 11.56 -1.23
N THR A 99 -11.43 10.51 -0.46
CA THR A 99 -10.62 10.55 0.77
C THR A 99 -9.57 9.43 0.72
N PRO A 100 -8.52 9.57 -0.09
CA PRO A 100 -7.47 8.56 -0.27
C PRO A 100 -6.57 8.35 0.96
N GLY A 101 -6.79 9.09 2.05
CA GLY A 101 -5.99 9.04 3.28
C GLY A 101 -4.84 10.06 3.27
N GLU A 102 -3.80 9.81 4.04
CA GLU A 102 -2.64 10.70 4.17
C GLU A 102 -1.32 9.93 4.18
N VAL A 103 -0.39 10.30 3.31
CA VAL A 103 0.96 9.75 3.24
C VAL A 103 1.96 10.82 3.68
N HIS A 104 2.76 10.50 4.67
CA HIS A 104 3.85 11.31 5.20
C HIS A 104 5.15 10.51 5.11
N LEU A 105 6.11 11.01 4.35
CA LEU A 105 7.44 10.44 4.20
C LEU A 105 8.43 11.24 5.05
N ASP A 106 9.46 10.57 5.56
CA ASP A 106 10.43 11.16 6.51
C ASP A 106 11.26 12.33 5.92
N HIS A 107 11.27 12.52 4.60
CA HIS A 107 12.03 13.57 3.90
C HIS A 107 11.24 14.87 3.69
N GLY A 108 10.20 15.12 4.48
CA GLY A 108 9.35 16.31 4.32
C GLY A 108 8.44 16.26 3.09
N LEU A 109 8.16 15.06 2.56
CA LEU A 109 7.19 14.85 1.49
C LEU A 109 5.87 14.37 2.10
N SER A 110 4.78 15.06 1.78
CA SER A 110 3.46 14.71 2.31
C SER A 110 2.38 14.94 1.25
N SER A 111 1.45 14.01 1.15
CA SER A 111 0.28 14.14 0.28
C SER A 111 -0.65 15.29 0.70
N LYS A 112 -0.49 15.83 1.91
CA LYS A 112 -1.27 16.93 2.48
C LYS A 112 -0.53 18.27 2.44
N HIS A 113 0.61 18.37 3.14
CA HIS A 113 1.31 19.64 3.32
C HIS A 113 2.21 20.02 2.13
N TYR A 114 2.68 19.04 1.36
CA TYR A 114 3.61 19.22 0.23
C TYR A 114 3.08 18.49 -1.02
N ALA A 115 1.79 18.67 -1.29
CA ALA A 115 1.05 17.87 -2.27
C ALA A 115 1.61 17.98 -3.70
N LYS A 116 2.19 19.12 -4.09
CA LYS A 116 2.80 19.31 -5.41
C LYS A 116 4.05 18.43 -5.58
N GLN A 117 5.00 18.56 -4.66
CA GLN A 117 6.24 17.76 -4.65
C GLN A 117 5.93 16.27 -4.49
N PHE A 118 4.91 15.93 -3.70
CA PHE A 118 4.44 14.55 -3.58
C PHE A 118 3.91 14.00 -4.90
N LYS A 119 3.12 14.78 -5.66
CA LYS A 119 2.62 14.37 -6.98
C LYS A 119 3.76 14.21 -8.00
N GLU A 120 4.72 15.12 -8.01
CA GLU A 120 5.91 15.04 -8.87
C GLU A 120 6.73 13.77 -8.55
N TYR A 121 6.96 13.52 -7.26
CA TYR A 121 7.61 12.29 -6.79
C TYR A 121 6.83 11.03 -7.22
N ALA A 122 5.52 11.00 -7.01
CA ALA A 122 4.68 9.88 -7.42
C ALA A 122 4.72 9.65 -8.94
N GLY A 123 4.71 10.71 -9.75
CA GLY A 123 4.87 10.64 -11.20
C GLY A 123 6.21 10.00 -11.61
N GLY A 124 7.31 10.49 -11.02
CA GLY A 124 8.64 9.92 -11.26
C GLY A 124 8.75 8.45 -10.84
N LEU A 125 8.04 8.01 -9.79
CA LEU A 125 7.98 6.59 -9.43
C LEU A 125 7.21 5.75 -10.46
N VAL A 126 6.12 6.27 -11.01
CA VAL A 126 5.39 5.57 -12.08
C VAL A 126 6.30 5.39 -13.28
N GLU A 127 7.00 6.42 -13.73
CA GLU A 127 7.95 6.34 -14.86
C GLU A 127 9.09 5.35 -14.58
N LYS A 128 9.69 5.45 -13.38
CA LYS A 128 10.78 4.57 -12.93
C LYS A 128 10.41 3.09 -13.00
N TYR A 129 9.17 2.73 -12.67
CA TYR A 129 8.73 1.34 -12.60
C TYR A 129 7.85 0.88 -13.77
N ALA A 130 7.43 1.79 -14.65
CA ALA A 130 6.74 1.46 -15.89
C ALA A 130 7.71 1.01 -16.99
N THR A 131 8.99 1.35 -16.87
CA THR A 131 10.03 0.89 -17.80
C THR A 131 10.47 -0.54 -17.45
N PRO A 132 10.50 -1.48 -18.43
CA PRO A 132 10.89 -2.87 -18.19
C PRO A 132 12.32 -3.05 -17.66
#